data_AF-A0A481XZK4-F1
#
_entry.id   AF-A0A481XZK4-F1
#
_cell.length_a   1.000
_cell.length_b   1.000
_cell.length_c   1.000
_cell.angle_alpha   90.00
_cell.angle_beta   90.00
_cell.angle_gamma   90.00
#
_symmetry.space_group_name_H-M   'P 1'
#
loop_
_entity.id
_entity.type
_entity.pdbx_description
1 polymer ?
#
loop_
_entity_poly.entity_id
_entity_poly.type
_entity_poly.pdbx_seq_one_letter_code
_entity_poly.pdbx_strand_id
1 'polypeptide(L)'
;MDKPKRLFLKSKRSFRRRLPPIGSGDRIDYRNMSLISRFISEQGKILSRRVNRLTLKQQRLITIAIKQARILSLLPFLNNEKQFERTESTPRTTGPRTRNK
;
A
#
# COMPACT_ATOMS: atom_id res chain seq x y z
N MET A 1 -43.35 -38.72 2.43
CA MET A 1 -43.43 -37.44 1.69
C MET A 1 -42.85 -36.34 2.57
N ASP A 2 -42.07 -35.45 1.95
CA ASP A 2 -41.57 -34.16 2.44
C ASP A 2 -40.48 -34.15 3.53
N LYS A 3 -39.22 -34.28 3.10
CA LYS A 3 -38.05 -33.88 3.90
C LYS A 3 -38.01 -32.35 4.04
N PRO A 4 -37.79 -31.79 5.24
CA PRO A 4 -37.64 -30.35 5.39
C PRO A 4 -36.33 -29.88 4.76
N LYS A 5 -36.44 -28.92 3.82
CA LYS A 5 -35.28 -28.24 3.23
C LYS A 5 -34.66 -27.34 4.31
N ARG A 6 -33.59 -27.81 4.98
CA ARG A 6 -32.80 -26.97 5.88
C ARG A 6 -32.27 -25.78 5.09
N LEU A 7 -32.80 -24.59 5.37
CA LEU A 7 -32.25 -23.35 4.83
C LEU A 7 -30.82 -23.22 5.35
N PHE A 8 -29.85 -23.33 4.45
CA PHE A 8 -28.44 -23.10 4.74
C PHE A 8 -28.27 -21.61 5.07
N LEU A 9 -28.57 -21.22 6.31
CA LEU A 9 -28.28 -19.89 6.84
C LEU A 9 -26.76 -19.80 6.99
N LYS A 10 -26.08 -19.46 5.88
CA LYS A 10 -24.65 -19.10 5.94
C LYS A 10 -24.52 -17.96 6.93
N SER A 11 -23.75 -18.18 8.00
CA SER A 11 -23.40 -17.08 8.91
C SER A 11 -22.88 -15.93 8.06
N LYS A 12 -23.49 -14.76 8.18
CA LYS A 12 -22.99 -13.53 7.56
C LYS A 12 -21.67 -13.24 8.25
N ARG A 13 -20.60 -13.89 7.81
CA ARG A 13 -19.24 -13.67 8.31
C ARG A 13 -19.04 -12.18 8.15
N SER A 14 -19.03 -11.45 9.26
CA SER A 14 -18.91 -10.01 9.20
C SER A 14 -17.61 -9.74 8.47
N PHE A 15 -17.71 -9.11 7.30
CA PHE A 15 -16.53 -8.60 6.63
C PHE A 15 -15.98 -7.54 7.59
N ARG A 16 -15.09 -7.95 8.50
CA ARG A 16 -14.41 -7.04 9.42
C ARG A 16 -13.67 -6.07 8.53
N ARG A 17 -14.23 -4.87 8.36
CA ARG A 17 -13.62 -3.81 7.58
C ARG A 17 -12.31 -3.50 8.30
N ARG A 18 -11.19 -3.79 7.63
CA ARG A 18 -9.88 -3.43 8.17
C ARG A 18 -9.85 -1.91 8.33
N LEU A 19 -9.37 -1.44 9.46
CA LEU A 19 -9.19 -0.01 9.69
C LEU A 19 -8.16 0.53 8.69
N PRO A 20 -8.36 1.75 8.18
CA PRO A 20 -7.38 2.37 7.30
C PRO A 20 -6.05 2.56 8.04
N PRO A 21 -4.90 2.52 7.35
CA PRO A 21 -3.59 2.75 7.95
C PRO A 21 -3.41 4.16 8.55
N ILE A 22 -4.20 5.13 8.09
CA ILE A 22 -4.18 6.53 8.55
C ILE A 22 -5.31 6.74 9.54
N GLY A 23 -4.97 7.30 10.71
CA GLY A 23 -5.94 7.68 11.74
C GLY A 23 -6.75 8.90 11.36
N SER A 24 -7.87 9.15 12.06
CA SER A 24 -8.69 10.35 11.85
C SER A 24 -8.00 11.66 12.29
N GLY A 25 -6.94 11.58 13.10
CA GLY A 25 -6.18 12.74 13.59
C GLY A 25 -4.97 13.13 12.75
N ASP A 26 -4.59 12.31 11.77
CA ASP A 26 -3.40 12.58 10.95
C ASP A 26 -3.71 13.69 9.94
N ARG A 27 -2.96 14.80 10.02
CA ARG A 27 -3.06 15.90 9.06
C ARG A 27 -2.34 15.52 7.76
N ILE A 28 -3.11 15.44 6.68
CA ILE A 28 -2.62 15.11 5.34
C ILE A 28 -2.28 16.42 4.60
N ASP A 29 -1.02 16.83 4.70
CA ASP A 29 -0.48 18.04 4.07
C ASP A 29 0.61 17.67 3.03
N TYR A 30 0.75 18.47 1.98
CA TYR A 30 1.79 18.31 0.95
C TYR A 30 3.24 18.39 1.49
N ARG A 31 3.41 18.98 2.68
CA ARG A 31 4.70 19.11 3.39
C ARG A 31 5.15 17.79 4.02
N ASN A 32 4.22 16.89 4.32
CA ASN A 32 4.51 15.63 5.02
C ASN A 32 4.96 14.56 4.03
N MET A 33 6.19 14.67 3.52
CA MET A 33 6.74 13.76 2.51
C MET A 33 6.77 12.30 2.96
N SER A 34 7.03 12.03 4.25
CA SER A 34 7.08 10.67 4.81
C SER A 34 5.73 9.94 4.71
N LEU A 35 4.62 10.67 4.87
CA LEU A 35 3.28 10.12 4.74
C LEU A 35 2.94 9.93 3.26
N ILE A 36 3.21 10.95 2.44
CA ILE A 36 2.82 10.96 1.03
C ILE A 36 3.60 9.92 0.21
N SER A 37 4.90 9.73 0.50
CA SER A 37 5.76 8.79 -0.22
C SER A 37 5.26 7.34 -0.13
N ARG A 38 4.54 6.98 0.93
CA ARG A 38 3.94 5.65 1.12
C ARG A 38 2.78 5.35 0.15
N PHE A 39 2.18 6.39 -0.44
CA PHE A 39 1.01 6.26 -1.32
C PHE A 39 1.31 6.48 -2.80
N ILE A 40 2.59 6.61 -3.16
CA ILE A 40 3.08 6.63 -4.53
C ILE A 40 3.81 5.33 -4.85
N SER A 41 3.77 4.92 -6.11
CA SER A 41 4.63 3.86 -6.61
C SER A 41 6.05 4.37 -6.80
N GLU A 42 6.98 3.43 -6.98
CA GLU A 42 8.37 3.74 -7.33
C GLU A 42 8.50 4.55 -8.63
N GLN A 43 7.64 4.29 -9.62
CA GLN A 43 7.53 5.09 -10.86
C GLN A 43 7.03 6.53 -10.62
N GLY A 44 6.63 6.86 -9.40
CA GLY A 44 6.04 8.13 -9.03
C GLY A 44 4.53 8.22 -9.31
N LYS A 45 3.82 7.12 -9.65
CA LYS A 45 2.37 7.12 -9.90
C LYS A 45 1.57 7.05 -8.59
N ILE A 46 0.36 7.62 -8.55
CA ILE A 46 -0.48 7.57 -7.35
C ILE A 46 -1.14 6.19 -7.25
N LEU A 47 -0.98 5.52 -6.10
CA LEU A 47 -1.60 4.22 -5.86
C LEU A 47 -3.12 4.35 -5.67
N SER A 48 -3.85 3.33 -6.15
CA SER A 48 -5.31 3.32 -6.06
C SER A 48 -5.80 3.13 -4.62
N ARG A 49 -7.01 3.61 -4.33
CA ARG A 49 -7.66 3.45 -3.01
C ARG A 49 -7.75 1.99 -2.55
N ARG A 50 -7.94 1.05 -3.49
CA ARG A 50 -8.07 -0.38 -3.19
C ARG A 50 -6.76 -0.96 -2.66
N VAL A 51 -5.63 -0.50 -3.21
CA VAL A 51 -4.28 -0.88 -2.77
C VAL A 51 -3.97 -0.24 -1.42
N ASN A 52 -4.19 1.08 -1.30
CA ASN A 52 -3.89 1.83 -0.08
C ASN A 52 -4.80 1.49 1.11
N ARG A 53 -5.98 0.90 0.85
CA ARG A 53 -7.02 0.57 1.84
C ARG A 53 -7.45 1.78 2.67
N LEU A 54 -7.64 2.90 1.99
CA LEU A 54 -8.08 4.15 2.60
C LEU A 54 -9.58 4.41 2.43
N THR A 55 -10.11 5.28 3.27
CA THR A 55 -11.44 5.87 3.06
C THR A 55 -11.43 6.76 1.80
N LEU A 56 -12.60 7.00 1.22
CA LEU A 56 -12.71 7.86 0.03
C LEU A 56 -12.25 9.30 0.33
N LYS A 57 -12.58 9.82 1.52
CA LYS A 57 -12.18 11.15 1.97
C LYS A 57 -10.65 11.27 2.08
N GLN A 58 -10.01 10.31 2.75
CA GLN A 58 -8.55 10.29 2.87
C GLN A 58 -7.86 10.19 1.51
N GLN A 59 -8.33 9.32 0.61
CA GLN A 59 -7.73 9.22 -0.73
C GLN A 59 -7.81 10.54 -1.50
N ARG A 60 -8.94 11.27 -1.43
CA ARG A 60 -9.09 12.58 -2.09
C ARG A 60 -8.08 13.59 -1.53
N LEU A 61 -7.95 13.67 -0.21
CA LEU A 61 -6.99 14.55 0.47
C LEU A 61 -5.54 14.23 0.06
N ILE A 62 -5.15 12.95 0.08
CA ILE A 62 -3.82 12.51 -0.35
C ILE A 62 -3.56 12.85 -1.80
N THR A 63 -4.55 12.66 -2.68
CA THR A 63 -4.41 12.97 -4.11
C THR A 63 -4.17 14.47 -4.33
N ILE A 64 -4.86 15.33 -3.58
CA ILE A 64 -4.64 16.78 -3.63
C ILE A 64 -3.25 17.13 -3.11
N ALA A 65 -2.84 16.58 -1.96
CA ALA A 65 -1.54 16.83 -1.36
C ALA A 65 -0.38 16.38 -2.27
N ILE A 66 -0.50 15.20 -2.93
CA ILE A 66 0.49 14.73 -3.91
C ILE A 66 0.58 15.69 -5.10
N LYS A 67 -0.56 16.14 -5.64
CA LYS A 67 -0.56 17.07 -6.78
C LYS A 67 0.08 18.40 -6.42
N GLN A 68 -0.20 18.94 -5.24
CA GLN A 68 0.46 20.15 -4.73
C GLN A 68 1.97 19.94 -4.58
N ALA A 69 2.39 18.84 -3.97
CA ALA A 69 3.80 18.51 -3.80
C ALA A 69 4.54 18.39 -5.14
N ARG A 70 3.90 17.85 -6.18
CA ARG A 70 4.46 17.78 -7.55
C ARG A 70 4.61 19.14 -8.22
N ILE A 71 3.61 20.02 -8.09
CA ILE A 71 3.69 21.40 -8.62
C ILE A 71 4.85 22.15 -7.98
N LEU A 72 5.07 21.93 -6.67
CA LEU A 72 6.17 22.51 -5.91
C LEU A 72 7.52 21.79 -6.12
N SER A 73 7.60 20.81 -7.04
CA SER A 73 8.80 20.02 -7.31
C SER A 73 9.35 19.22 -6.11
N LEU A 74 8.54 18.99 -5.07
CA LEU A 74 8.89 18.11 -3.94
C LEU A 74 8.81 16.63 -4.31
N LEU A 75 7.98 16.31 -5.32
CA LEU A 75 7.82 14.97 -5.85
C LEU A 75 7.93 14.97 -7.38
N PRO A 76 8.59 13.97 -7.96
CA PRO A 76 8.69 13.83 -9.41
C PRO A 76 7.36 13.38 -10.04
N PHE A 77 7.13 13.78 -11.29
CA PHE A 77 6.01 13.29 -12.10
C PHE A 77 6.28 11.90 -12.68
N LEU A 78 7.54 11.62 -13.03
CA LEU A 78 8.02 10.37 -13.60
C LEU A 78 9.39 10.06 -12.99
N ASN A 79 9.55 8.84 -12.50
CA ASN A 79 10.85 8.30 -12.12
C ASN A 79 11.36 7.41 -13.24
N ASN A 80 12.56 7.71 -13.74
CA ASN A 80 13.20 6.89 -14.77
C ASN A 80 13.59 5.55 -14.14
N GLU A 81 13.03 4.45 -14.65
CA GLU A 81 13.18 3.07 -14.16
C GLU A 81 14.63 2.56 -14.10
N LYS A 82 15.57 3.29 -14.71
CA LYS A 82 16.95 2.89 -14.96
C LYS A 82 17.84 2.79 -13.71
N GLN A 83 17.35 3.14 -12.52
CA GLN A 83 18.17 3.19 -11.30
C GLN A 83 18.14 1.90 -10.47
N PHE A 84 17.29 0.92 -10.79
CA PHE A 84 17.09 -0.28 -9.97
C PHE A 84 17.76 -1.56 -10.49
N GLU A 85 18.38 -1.53 -11.67
CA GLU A 85 19.14 -2.66 -12.25
C GLU A 85 20.51 -2.93 -11.59
N ARG A 86 20.82 -2.39 -10.39
CA ARG A 86 22.20 -2.39 -9.86
C ARG A 86 22.41 -2.86 -8.42
N THR A 87 21.56 -3.69 -7.83
CA THR A 87 21.89 -4.25 -6.50
C THR A 87 21.63 -5.74 -6.25
N GLU A 88 21.12 -6.48 -7.23
CA GLU A 88 20.94 -7.94 -7.11
C GLU A 88 21.99 -8.68 -7.93
N SER A 89 23.27 -8.59 -7.53
CA SER A 89 24.31 -9.54 -7.96
C SER A 89 25.47 -9.65 -6.97
N THR A 90 25.16 -9.81 -5.67
CA THR A 90 26.12 -10.49 -4.78
C THR A 90 25.67 -11.93 -4.60
N PRO A 91 26.41 -12.92 -5.14
CA PRO A 91 26.07 -14.32 -4.90
C PRO A 91 26.25 -14.61 -3.41
N ARG A 92 25.15 -14.98 -2.73
CA ARG A 92 25.20 -15.49 -1.36
C ARG A 92 26.00 -16.80 -1.40
N THR A 93 27.22 -16.77 -0.88
CA THR A 93 28.04 -17.97 -0.71
C THR A 93 27.39 -18.83 0.37
N THR A 94 26.67 -19.88 -0.03
CA THR A 94 26.20 -20.93 0.89
C THR A 94 27.38 -21.79 1.32
N GLY A 95 28.01 -21.43 2.43
CA GLY A 95 29.00 -22.29 3.09
C GLY A 95 28.34 -23.53 3.72
N PRO A 96 28.98 -24.71 3.69
CA PRO A 96 28.42 -25.92 4.29
C PRO A 96 28.36 -25.77 5.80
N ARG A 97 27.15 -25.87 6.35
CA ARG A 97 26.88 -25.86 7.79
C ARG A 97 27.28 -27.22 8.36
N THR A 98 28.45 -27.31 8.98
CA THR A 98 28.87 -28.53 9.67
C THR A 98 27.97 -28.77 10.88
N ARG A 99 27.35 -29.96 10.91
CA ARG A 99 26.51 -30.44 12.01
C ARG A 99 27.40 -31.32 12.89
N ASN A 100 27.80 -30.80 14.04
CA ASN A 100 28.53 -31.59 15.03
C ASN A 100 27.57 -32.57 15.72
N LYS A 101 28.05 -33.80 15.91
CA LYS A 101 27.44 -34.88 16.70
C LYS A 101 27.65 -34.64 18.19
#